data_AF-A0A2K5UUK7-F1
#
_entry.id   AF-A0A2K5UUK7-F1
#
_cell.length_a   1.000
_cell.length_b   1.000
_cell.length_c   1.000
_cell.angle_alpha   90.00
_cell.angle_beta   90.00
_cell.angle_gamma   90.00
#
_symmetry.space_group_name_H-M   'P 1'
#
loop_
_entity.id
_entity.type
_entity.pdbx_description
1 polymer ?
#
loop_
_entity_poly.entity_id
_entity_poly.type
_entity_poly.pdbx_seq_one_letter_code
_entity_poly.pdbx_strand_id
1 'polypeptide(L)'
;MAQKPLRLLACGDVEGKFDILFNRVRAIQKKSGNFDLLLCVGNFFGSTPDAEWEEYKTGIKKAPIQTYVLGANNQETVKYFQDADGCELAENITYLGRKGIFTGSSGLQIVYLSGTESLNEPVPGYNFSPKDVSSLRTMLCTTSQFKGVDILLTSPWPKYVGNFGNSSGEVDTKKCGSALVSSLAMGLKPRYHFAALEKTYYERLPYRNHVVLQENAQHATRFIALANVGNPEKKKYLYAFSIVPMKLMDAAELVKQPPDVTENPYRKSGQEASIGKQIPAPVEESACQFFFDLNEKQGRKRSSTGRDSKSPHPKQPRKPPQPPGPCWFCLASPEVEKHLVVNIGTHCYLALAKGGLSDDHVLILPIGHYQSVVELSAEVVEEVEKYKATLRRFFKSRGKRCVVFERNYKSHHLQLQIAQPGAAYFYVELDTGEKLFHRIKKNFPLQFGREVLASEAILNIPGKSDWRQCQISKEDEETLARRFQKDFEPYDFTLDD
;
A
#
# COMPACT_ATOMS: atom_id res chain seq x y z
N MET A 1 17.35 -16.85 -15.76
CA MET A 1 17.14 -16.44 -17.17
C MET A 1 16.31 -15.18 -17.17
N ALA A 2 16.71 -14.13 -17.90
CA ALA A 2 15.90 -12.91 -18.01
C ALA A 2 14.60 -13.26 -18.76
N GLN A 3 13.44 -13.02 -18.12
CA GLN A 3 12.15 -13.41 -18.69
C GLN A 3 11.70 -12.41 -19.76
N LYS A 4 11.14 -12.93 -20.86
CA LYS A 4 10.75 -12.14 -22.02
C LYS A 4 9.56 -11.22 -21.66
N PRO A 5 9.63 -9.90 -21.92
CA PRO A 5 8.51 -9.00 -21.66
C PRO A 5 7.35 -9.29 -22.63
N LEU A 6 6.13 -9.22 -22.12
CA LEU A 6 4.90 -9.26 -22.90
C LEU A 6 4.76 -7.97 -23.70
N ARG A 7 4.18 -8.04 -24.90
CA ARG A 7 3.98 -6.92 -25.81
C ARG A 7 2.49 -6.73 -26.03
N LEU A 8 1.95 -5.62 -25.55
CA LEU A 8 0.52 -5.34 -25.59
C LEU A 8 0.22 -4.09 -26.40
N LEU A 9 -0.97 -4.07 -26.98
CA LEU A 9 -1.59 -2.89 -27.57
C LEU A 9 -2.76 -2.47 -26.68
N ALA A 10 -2.90 -1.17 -26.41
CA ALA A 10 -4.09 -0.58 -25.80
C ALA A 10 -4.77 0.35 -26.82
N CYS A 11 -6.09 0.29 -26.93
CA CYS A 11 -6.91 1.07 -27.85
C CYS A 11 -7.99 1.87 -27.10
N GLY A 12 -8.23 3.11 -27.53
CA GLY A 12 -9.35 3.95 -27.07
C GLY A 12 -10.69 3.54 -27.67
N ASP A 13 -11.57 4.52 -27.88
CA ASP A 13 -12.89 4.32 -28.49
C ASP A 13 -12.78 3.82 -29.94
N VAL A 14 -13.36 2.65 -30.22
CA VAL A 14 -13.40 2.05 -31.57
C VAL A 14 -14.61 2.54 -32.35
N GLU A 15 -15.75 2.75 -31.68
CA GLU A 15 -17.01 3.26 -32.26
C GLU A 15 -17.42 2.51 -33.55
N GLY A 16 -17.32 1.17 -33.56
CA GLY A 16 -17.73 0.34 -34.71
C GLY A 16 -16.68 0.23 -35.84
N LYS A 17 -15.58 0.98 -35.79
CA LYS A 17 -14.56 1.08 -36.86
C LYS A 17 -13.55 -0.08 -36.82
N PHE A 18 -14.04 -1.32 -36.83
CA PHE A 18 -13.26 -2.53 -36.61
C PHE A 18 -12.18 -2.74 -37.67
N ASP A 19 -12.50 -2.54 -38.96
CA ASP A 19 -11.54 -2.70 -40.05
C ASP A 19 -10.38 -1.72 -39.94
N ILE A 20 -10.63 -0.46 -39.55
CA ILE A 20 -9.57 0.55 -39.36
C ILE A 20 -8.62 0.11 -38.24
N LEU A 21 -9.17 -0.35 -37.11
CA LEU A 21 -8.39 -0.84 -35.98
C LEU A 21 -7.57 -2.09 -36.36
N PHE A 22 -8.21 -3.13 -36.87
CA PHE A 22 -7.56 -4.41 -37.11
C PHE A 22 -6.58 -4.37 -38.28
N ASN A 23 -6.83 -3.56 -39.32
CA ASN A 23 -5.83 -3.31 -40.37
C ASN A 23 -4.62 -2.54 -39.82
N ARG A 24 -4.82 -1.59 -38.89
CA ARG A 24 -3.70 -0.92 -38.21
C ARG A 24 -2.89 -1.88 -37.34
N VAL A 25 -3.55 -2.78 -36.60
CA VAL A 25 -2.91 -3.82 -35.80
C VAL A 25 -2.08 -4.76 -36.69
N ARG A 26 -2.65 -5.29 -37.79
CA ARG A 26 -1.93 -6.11 -38.78
C ARG A 26 -0.67 -5.40 -39.30
N ALA A 27 -0.78 -4.11 -39.64
CA ALA A 27 0.36 -3.32 -40.12
C ALA A 27 1.46 -3.13 -39.05
N ILE A 28 1.08 -2.95 -37.78
CA ILE A 28 2.01 -2.83 -36.65
C ILE A 28 2.71 -4.16 -36.38
N GLN A 29 2.00 -5.29 -36.39
CA GLN A 29 2.62 -6.60 -36.23
C GLN A 29 3.61 -6.92 -37.35
N LYS A 30 3.25 -6.61 -38.61
CA LYS A 30 4.15 -6.78 -39.76
C LYS A 30 5.43 -5.94 -39.64
N LYS A 31 5.36 -4.73 -39.06
CA LYS A 31 6.51 -3.82 -38.91
C LYS A 31 7.36 -4.10 -37.66
N SER A 32 6.70 -4.39 -36.54
CA SER A 32 7.31 -4.41 -35.21
C SER A 32 7.37 -5.81 -34.59
N GLY A 33 6.95 -6.85 -35.31
CA GLY A 33 6.80 -8.22 -34.81
C GLY A 33 5.54 -8.42 -33.97
N ASN A 34 5.26 -9.68 -33.62
CA ASN A 34 4.02 -10.08 -32.95
C ASN A 34 3.80 -9.40 -31.59
N PHE A 35 2.53 -9.19 -31.28
CA PHE A 35 2.00 -8.69 -30.01
C PHE A 35 1.10 -9.78 -29.41
N ASP A 36 1.08 -9.88 -28.09
CA ASP A 36 0.39 -10.96 -27.38
C ASP A 36 -1.12 -10.66 -27.24
N LEU A 37 -1.48 -9.40 -26.92
CA LEU A 37 -2.86 -8.99 -26.58
C LEU A 37 -3.19 -7.57 -27.09
N LEU A 38 -4.47 -7.34 -27.40
CA LEU A 38 -5.08 -6.02 -27.59
C LEU A 38 -6.11 -5.74 -26.48
N LEU A 39 -6.05 -4.55 -25.87
CA LEU A 39 -6.93 -4.11 -24.80
C LEU A 39 -7.72 -2.87 -25.26
N CYS A 40 -9.02 -3.01 -25.53
CA CYS A 40 -9.90 -1.90 -25.92
C CYS A 40 -10.61 -1.34 -24.68
N VAL A 41 -10.31 -0.09 -24.33
CA VAL A 41 -10.80 0.56 -23.10
C VAL A 41 -11.89 1.61 -23.33
N GLY A 42 -12.27 1.92 -24.56
CA GLY A 42 -13.37 2.82 -24.87
C GLY A 42 -14.63 2.11 -25.37
N ASN A 43 -15.51 2.85 -26.01
CA ASN A 43 -16.66 2.30 -26.73
C ASN A 43 -16.20 1.40 -27.87
N PHE A 44 -16.41 0.09 -27.75
CA PHE A 44 -16.08 -0.84 -28.83
C PHE A 44 -17.07 -0.75 -30.00
N PHE A 45 -18.37 -0.71 -29.69
CA PHE A 45 -19.47 -0.58 -30.65
C PHE A 45 -19.89 0.87 -30.88
N GLY A 46 -20.44 1.17 -32.06
CA GLY A 46 -21.14 2.42 -32.33
C GLY A 46 -22.59 2.45 -31.81
N SER A 47 -23.22 3.63 -31.87
CA SER A 47 -24.66 3.79 -31.65
C SER A 47 -25.50 3.20 -32.78
N THR A 48 -24.95 3.20 -34.00
CA THR A 48 -25.58 2.66 -35.22
C THR A 48 -25.36 1.15 -35.36
N PRO A 49 -26.24 0.42 -36.09
CA PRO A 49 -25.98 -0.97 -36.45
C PRO A 49 -24.76 -1.08 -37.39
N ASP A 50 -23.65 -1.62 -36.87
CA ASP A 50 -22.40 -1.77 -37.63
C ASP A 50 -22.46 -3.01 -38.55
N ALA A 51 -22.54 -2.80 -39.86
CA ALA A 51 -22.49 -3.90 -40.84
C ALA A 51 -21.16 -4.68 -40.77
N GLU A 52 -20.05 -4.00 -40.45
CA GLU A 52 -18.76 -4.64 -40.18
C GLU A 52 -18.86 -5.71 -39.07
N TRP A 53 -19.67 -5.48 -38.03
CA TRP A 53 -19.75 -6.39 -36.89
C TRP A 53 -20.29 -7.77 -37.26
N GLU A 54 -21.30 -7.85 -38.13
CA GLU A 54 -21.87 -9.13 -38.51
C GLU A 54 -20.85 -9.98 -39.31
N GLU A 55 -19.90 -9.39 -40.03
CA GLU A 55 -18.80 -10.13 -40.68
C GLU A 55 -17.80 -10.72 -39.66
N TYR A 56 -17.55 -10.03 -38.55
CA TYR A 56 -16.72 -10.57 -37.46
C TYR A 56 -17.46 -11.65 -36.67
N LYS A 57 -18.74 -11.43 -36.37
CA LYS A 57 -19.61 -12.35 -35.63
C LYS A 57 -19.92 -13.64 -36.39
N THR A 58 -20.00 -13.59 -37.72
CA THR A 58 -20.13 -14.77 -38.60
C THR A 58 -18.79 -15.45 -38.92
N GLY A 59 -17.66 -14.86 -38.49
CA GLY A 59 -16.32 -15.42 -38.72
C GLY A 59 -15.74 -15.20 -40.13
N ILE A 60 -16.42 -14.43 -40.99
CA ILE A 60 -15.93 -14.02 -42.31
C ILE A 60 -14.65 -13.19 -42.15
N LYS A 61 -14.68 -12.24 -41.21
CA LYS A 61 -13.50 -11.50 -40.75
C LYS A 61 -13.10 -11.99 -39.36
N LYS A 62 -11.79 -11.96 -39.09
CA LYS A 62 -11.20 -12.38 -37.82
C LYS A 62 -10.32 -11.28 -37.23
N ALA A 63 -10.37 -11.11 -35.91
CA ALA A 63 -9.41 -10.25 -35.23
C ALA A 63 -8.00 -10.88 -35.33
N PRO A 64 -6.96 -10.08 -35.63
CA PRO A 64 -5.60 -10.58 -35.88
C PRO A 64 -4.87 -11.04 -34.61
N ILE A 65 -5.40 -10.69 -33.43
CA ILE A 65 -4.92 -11.07 -32.09
C ILE A 65 -6.07 -11.13 -31.11
N GLN A 66 -5.85 -11.86 -30.01
CA GLN A 66 -6.74 -11.87 -28.86
C GLN A 66 -7.00 -10.44 -28.37
N THR A 67 -8.26 -10.04 -28.47
CA THR A 67 -8.75 -8.69 -28.21
C THR A 67 -9.70 -8.74 -27.02
N TYR A 68 -9.33 -8.07 -25.94
CA TYR A 68 -10.17 -7.90 -24.76
C TYR A 68 -10.85 -6.55 -24.79
N VAL A 69 -12.18 -6.54 -24.60
CA VAL A 69 -13.00 -5.33 -24.63
C VAL A 69 -13.65 -5.07 -23.27
N LEU A 70 -13.77 -3.79 -22.91
CA LEU A 70 -14.68 -3.35 -21.85
C LEU A 70 -16.14 -3.33 -22.35
N GLY A 71 -17.08 -3.31 -21.40
CA GLY A 71 -18.51 -3.35 -21.67
C GLY A 71 -19.09 -2.02 -22.15
N ALA A 72 -20.41 -2.03 -22.37
CA ALA A 72 -21.18 -0.86 -22.77
C ALA A 72 -20.97 0.33 -21.82
N ASN A 73 -20.88 1.54 -22.37
CA ASN A 73 -20.84 2.80 -21.63
C ASN A 73 -22.10 3.66 -21.87
N ASN A 74 -23.02 3.18 -22.71
CA ASN A 74 -24.31 3.82 -23.01
C ASN A 74 -25.40 2.75 -23.17
N GLN A 75 -26.67 3.17 -23.11
CA GLN A 75 -27.83 2.26 -23.18
C GLN A 75 -27.95 1.53 -24.54
N GLU A 76 -27.48 2.14 -25.62
CA GLU A 76 -27.63 1.65 -27.00
C GLU A 76 -26.72 0.46 -27.31
N THR A 77 -25.53 0.42 -26.70
CA THR A 77 -24.54 -0.65 -26.90
C THR A 77 -24.74 -1.85 -25.98
N VAL A 78 -25.58 -1.74 -24.93
CA VAL A 78 -25.89 -2.86 -24.00
C VAL A 78 -26.33 -4.12 -24.74
N LYS A 79 -27.08 -3.98 -25.84
CA LYS A 79 -27.58 -5.10 -26.66
C LYS A 79 -26.49 -6.04 -27.20
N TYR A 80 -25.24 -5.57 -27.30
CA TYR A 80 -24.09 -6.37 -27.74
C TYR A 80 -23.41 -7.15 -26.60
N PHE A 81 -23.74 -6.88 -25.34
CA PHE A 81 -23.14 -7.50 -24.15
C PHE A 81 -24.21 -8.20 -23.33
N GLN A 82 -24.46 -9.48 -23.63
CA GLN A 82 -25.56 -10.24 -23.04
C GLN A 82 -25.24 -10.79 -21.64
N ASP A 83 -23.98 -11.18 -21.39
CA ASP A 83 -23.55 -11.80 -20.15
C ASP A 83 -22.83 -10.81 -19.21
N ALA A 84 -23.18 -10.82 -17.92
CA ALA A 84 -22.57 -9.89 -16.95
C ALA A 84 -21.11 -10.22 -16.61
N ASP A 85 -20.75 -11.51 -16.64
CA ASP A 85 -19.46 -12.05 -16.19
C ASP A 85 -18.40 -12.16 -17.31
N GLY A 86 -18.74 -11.69 -18.51
CA GLY A 86 -17.87 -11.74 -19.70
C GLY A 86 -18.15 -12.94 -20.60
N CYS A 87 -17.94 -12.77 -21.89
CA CYS A 87 -18.19 -13.80 -22.91
C CYS A 87 -17.34 -13.55 -24.17
N GLU A 88 -17.17 -14.58 -25.01
CA GLU A 88 -16.62 -14.41 -26.34
C GLU A 88 -17.69 -13.84 -27.28
N LEU A 89 -17.43 -12.66 -27.85
CA LEU A 89 -18.37 -11.95 -28.71
C LEU A 89 -18.23 -12.38 -30.18
N ALA A 90 -17.01 -12.73 -30.58
CA ALA A 90 -16.60 -13.24 -31.88
C ALA A 90 -15.20 -13.87 -31.74
N GLU A 91 -14.72 -14.62 -32.74
CA GLU A 91 -13.42 -15.29 -32.69
C GLU A 91 -12.27 -14.30 -32.41
N ASN A 92 -11.51 -14.57 -31.34
CA ASN A 92 -10.45 -13.72 -30.79
C ASN A 92 -10.94 -12.35 -30.22
N ILE A 93 -12.24 -12.15 -29.98
CA ILE A 93 -12.81 -10.94 -29.38
C ILE A 93 -13.63 -11.31 -28.14
N THR A 94 -13.10 -11.00 -26.96
CA THR A 94 -13.68 -11.39 -25.67
C THR A 94 -14.05 -10.17 -24.83
N TYR A 95 -15.30 -10.10 -24.39
CA TYR A 95 -15.74 -9.17 -23.36
C TYR A 95 -15.28 -9.66 -21.99
N LEU A 96 -14.58 -8.79 -21.24
CA LEU A 96 -14.08 -9.14 -19.91
C LEU A 96 -15.17 -9.26 -18.82
N GLY A 97 -16.36 -8.70 -19.04
CA GLY A 97 -17.42 -8.61 -18.03
C GLY A 97 -17.49 -7.23 -17.34
N ARG A 98 -18.45 -7.07 -16.43
CA ARG A 98 -18.77 -5.77 -15.81
C ARG A 98 -17.62 -5.24 -14.94
N LYS A 99 -16.99 -6.11 -14.16
CA LYS A 99 -15.84 -5.83 -13.29
C LYS A 99 -15.11 -7.13 -12.97
N GLY A 100 -13.80 -7.08 -12.77
CA GLY A 100 -13.07 -8.28 -12.37
C GLY A 100 -11.55 -8.19 -12.48
N ILE A 101 -10.92 -9.36 -12.39
CA ILE A 101 -9.47 -9.54 -12.40
C ILE A 101 -9.15 -10.63 -13.42
N PHE A 102 -8.65 -10.23 -14.58
CA PHE A 102 -8.11 -11.15 -15.57
C PHE A 102 -6.65 -11.47 -15.20
N THR A 103 -6.35 -12.76 -15.01
CA THR A 103 -4.97 -13.22 -14.78
C THR A 103 -4.55 -14.09 -15.95
N GLY A 104 -3.64 -13.58 -16.79
CA GLY A 104 -3.12 -14.33 -17.93
C GLY A 104 -2.20 -15.49 -17.49
N SER A 105 -2.00 -16.47 -18.37
CA SER A 105 -1.08 -17.61 -18.16
C SER A 105 0.37 -17.19 -17.89
N SER A 106 0.76 -16.00 -18.36
CA SER A 106 2.04 -15.34 -18.08
C SER A 106 2.13 -14.72 -16.66
N GLY A 107 1.08 -14.78 -15.85
CA GLY A 107 1.00 -14.16 -14.54
C GLY A 107 0.64 -12.67 -14.54
N LEU A 108 0.40 -12.07 -15.71
CA LEU A 108 -0.05 -10.68 -15.87
C LEU A 108 -1.43 -10.48 -15.23
N GLN A 109 -1.56 -9.48 -14.36
CA GLN A 109 -2.83 -9.16 -13.70
C GLN A 109 -3.46 -7.86 -14.23
N ILE A 110 -4.56 -8.01 -14.96
CA ILE A 110 -5.36 -6.91 -15.52
C ILE A 110 -6.63 -6.78 -14.69
N VAL A 111 -6.82 -5.62 -14.07
CA VAL A 111 -8.09 -5.26 -13.40
C VAL A 111 -8.90 -4.42 -14.35
N TYR A 112 -10.22 -4.68 -14.42
CA TYR A 112 -11.11 -3.96 -15.31
C TYR A 112 -12.40 -3.53 -14.60
N LEU A 113 -12.91 -2.38 -15.01
CA LEU A 113 -14.20 -1.83 -14.63
C LEU A 113 -14.88 -1.26 -15.88
N SER A 114 -15.97 -1.89 -16.30
CA SER A 114 -16.75 -1.52 -17.47
C SER A 114 -17.86 -0.52 -17.11
N GLY A 115 -18.21 0.35 -18.05
CA GLY A 115 -19.32 1.30 -17.91
C GLY A 115 -18.94 2.66 -17.33
N THR A 116 -19.95 3.45 -16.95
CA THR A 116 -19.81 4.81 -16.41
C THR A 116 -20.28 4.95 -14.95
N GLU A 117 -19.88 6.02 -14.25
CA GLU A 117 -20.27 6.23 -12.84
C GLU A 117 -21.76 6.58 -12.72
N SER A 118 -22.48 5.86 -11.85
CA SER A 118 -23.87 6.18 -11.51
C SER A 118 -24.14 6.02 -10.02
N LEU A 119 -24.91 6.97 -9.48
CA LEU A 119 -25.43 6.94 -8.10
C LEU A 119 -26.90 6.46 -8.04
N ASN A 120 -27.56 6.30 -9.20
CA ASN A 120 -28.94 5.85 -9.30
C ASN A 120 -29.05 4.33 -9.11
N GLU A 121 -30.07 3.90 -8.36
CA GLU A 121 -30.48 2.51 -8.19
C GLU A 121 -31.85 2.31 -8.87
N PRO A 122 -32.10 1.23 -9.63
CA PRO A 122 -31.16 0.14 -9.93
C PRO A 122 -30.07 0.57 -10.91
N VAL A 123 -28.83 0.10 -10.68
CA VAL A 123 -27.66 0.47 -11.49
C VAL A 123 -27.70 -0.25 -12.85
N PRO A 124 -27.84 0.45 -13.99
CA PRO A 124 -27.93 -0.18 -15.31
C PRO A 124 -26.67 -0.98 -15.69
N GLY A 125 -26.80 -1.91 -16.64
CA GLY A 125 -25.70 -2.78 -17.08
C GLY A 125 -24.48 -2.07 -17.69
N TYR A 126 -24.66 -0.82 -18.14
CA TYR A 126 -23.60 0.05 -18.67
C TYR A 126 -23.01 1.02 -17.63
N ASN A 127 -23.38 0.86 -16.36
CA ASN A 127 -22.91 1.71 -15.25
C ASN A 127 -22.29 0.87 -14.11
N PHE A 128 -21.42 1.50 -13.34
CA PHE A 128 -20.86 0.95 -12.10
C PHE A 128 -21.21 1.83 -10.89
N SER A 129 -21.25 1.20 -9.71
CA SER A 129 -21.63 1.84 -8.45
C SER A 129 -20.48 1.92 -7.44
N PRO A 130 -20.62 2.68 -6.33
CA PRO A 130 -19.68 2.65 -5.22
C PRO A 130 -19.51 1.25 -4.61
N LYS A 131 -20.55 0.41 -4.65
CA LYS A 131 -20.52 -0.99 -4.18
C LYS A 131 -19.60 -1.84 -5.06
N ASP A 132 -19.64 -1.63 -6.37
CA ASP A 132 -18.81 -2.37 -7.34
C ASP A 132 -17.33 -2.08 -7.16
N VAL A 133 -16.99 -0.80 -7.03
CA VAL A 133 -15.62 -0.33 -6.79
C VAL A 133 -15.10 -0.81 -5.44
N SER A 134 -15.93 -0.78 -4.39
CA SER A 134 -15.58 -1.29 -3.07
C SER A 134 -15.35 -2.80 -3.07
N SER A 135 -16.18 -3.55 -3.79
CA SER A 135 -16.06 -5.00 -4.01
C SER A 135 -14.74 -5.33 -4.73
N LEU A 136 -14.46 -4.67 -5.86
CA LEU A 136 -13.24 -4.86 -6.65
C LEU A 136 -11.96 -4.58 -5.84
N ARG A 137 -11.96 -3.49 -5.06
CA ARG A 137 -10.87 -3.17 -4.13
C ARG A 137 -10.73 -4.22 -3.02
N THR A 138 -11.82 -4.73 -2.46
CA THR A 138 -11.78 -5.73 -1.38
C THR A 138 -11.23 -7.07 -1.87
N MET A 139 -11.56 -7.51 -3.09
CA MET A 139 -11.02 -8.75 -3.67
C MET A 139 -9.49 -8.74 -3.83
N LEU A 140 -8.89 -7.56 -4.05
CA LEU A 140 -7.44 -7.43 -4.27
C LEU A 140 -6.68 -7.09 -2.99
N CYS A 141 -7.14 -6.08 -2.25
CA CYS A 141 -6.41 -5.53 -1.10
C CYS A 141 -6.51 -6.37 0.19
N THR A 142 -7.31 -7.44 0.21
CA THR A 142 -7.36 -8.39 1.35
C THR A 142 -6.18 -9.36 1.38
N THR A 143 -5.43 -9.49 0.28
CA THR A 143 -4.22 -10.33 0.23
C THR A 143 -3.07 -9.64 0.97
N SER A 144 -2.49 -10.31 1.97
CA SER A 144 -1.42 -9.77 2.84
C SER A 144 -0.11 -9.40 2.13
N GLN A 145 0.01 -9.73 0.84
CA GLN A 145 1.15 -9.41 -0.04
C GLN A 145 0.76 -8.48 -1.21
N PHE A 146 -0.39 -7.81 -1.17
CA PHE A 146 -0.83 -6.93 -2.25
C PHE A 146 0.09 -5.70 -2.41
N LYS A 147 0.95 -5.74 -3.44
CA LYS A 147 1.85 -4.63 -3.80
C LYS A 147 1.21 -3.61 -4.75
N GLY A 148 0.24 -4.04 -5.55
CA GLY A 148 -0.41 -3.31 -6.64
C GLY A 148 -0.84 -4.24 -7.76
N VAL A 149 -1.22 -3.70 -8.92
CA VAL A 149 -1.59 -4.50 -10.12
C VAL A 149 -0.84 -4.05 -11.37
N ASP A 150 -0.69 -4.91 -12.36
CA ASP A 150 0.03 -4.56 -13.59
C ASP A 150 -0.71 -3.51 -14.41
N ILE A 151 -2.00 -3.76 -14.67
CA ILE A 151 -2.82 -2.93 -15.55
C ILE A 151 -4.20 -2.69 -14.91
N LEU A 152 -4.67 -1.45 -14.94
CA LEU A 152 -6.07 -1.06 -14.68
C LEU A 152 -6.69 -0.53 -15.98
N LEU A 153 -7.85 -1.09 -16.35
CA LEU A 153 -8.65 -0.67 -17.50
C LEU A 153 -9.97 -0.06 -16.99
N THR A 154 -10.26 1.18 -17.36
CA THR A 154 -11.54 1.83 -17.05
C THR A 154 -11.98 2.70 -18.22
N SER A 155 -13.24 2.67 -18.62
CA SER A 155 -13.69 3.54 -19.72
C SER A 155 -13.58 5.03 -19.39
N PRO A 156 -14.21 5.56 -18.32
CA PRO A 156 -14.04 6.97 -17.94
C PRO A 156 -12.66 7.22 -17.33
N TRP A 157 -12.19 8.46 -17.46
CA TRP A 157 -10.96 8.91 -16.79
C TRP A 157 -11.16 8.94 -15.27
N PRO A 158 -10.10 8.78 -14.47
CA PRO A 158 -10.11 9.21 -13.07
C PRO A 158 -10.20 10.74 -12.99
N LYS A 159 -11.11 11.23 -12.15
CA LYS A 159 -11.17 12.64 -11.77
C LYS A 159 -9.86 13.10 -11.11
N TYR A 160 -9.52 14.37 -11.29
CA TYR A 160 -8.29 15.00 -10.81
C TYR A 160 -6.97 14.44 -11.37
N VAL A 161 -7.00 13.60 -12.40
CA VAL A 161 -5.78 12.96 -12.94
C VAL A 161 -4.70 13.95 -13.39
N GLY A 162 -5.05 15.17 -13.80
CA GLY A 162 -4.09 16.21 -14.15
C GLY A 162 -3.35 16.87 -12.96
N ASN A 163 -3.79 16.65 -11.70
CA ASN A 163 -3.15 17.24 -10.52
C ASN A 163 -1.67 16.84 -10.45
N PHE A 164 -0.79 17.82 -10.19
CA PHE A 164 0.68 17.68 -10.15
C PHE A 164 1.34 17.19 -11.46
N GLY A 165 0.57 17.00 -12.55
CA GLY A 165 1.05 16.49 -13.83
C GLY A 165 1.30 17.58 -14.88
N ASN A 166 1.61 17.13 -16.08
CA ASN A 166 1.55 17.94 -17.30
C ASN A 166 0.11 18.30 -17.67
N SER A 167 -0.09 19.43 -18.35
CA SER A 167 -1.40 19.90 -18.80
C SER A 167 -2.11 18.87 -19.67
N SER A 168 -3.39 18.62 -19.38
CA SER A 168 -4.30 17.74 -20.13
C SER A 168 -4.87 18.35 -21.41
N GLY A 169 -4.29 19.48 -21.87
CA GLY A 169 -4.76 20.23 -23.02
C GLY A 169 -6.16 20.79 -22.81
N GLU A 170 -7.09 20.33 -23.66
CA GLU A 170 -8.47 20.82 -23.77
C GLU A 170 -9.39 20.28 -22.65
N VAL A 171 -9.01 19.20 -21.97
CA VAL A 171 -9.87 18.47 -21.01
C VAL A 171 -9.61 18.95 -19.58
N ASP A 172 -10.64 19.53 -18.94
CA ASP A 172 -10.62 19.89 -17.52
C ASP A 172 -10.79 18.64 -16.63
N THR A 173 -9.65 18.06 -16.24
CA THR A 173 -9.59 16.87 -15.36
C THR A 173 -10.19 17.08 -13.97
N LYS A 174 -10.53 18.31 -13.55
CA LYS A 174 -11.26 18.56 -12.30
C LYS A 174 -12.78 18.42 -12.45
N LYS A 175 -13.29 18.49 -13.68
CA LYS A 175 -14.72 18.35 -14.01
C LYS A 175 -15.05 17.03 -14.70
N CYS A 176 -14.19 16.55 -15.60
CA CYS A 176 -14.38 15.27 -16.26
C CYS A 176 -13.99 14.08 -15.37
N GLY A 177 -14.34 12.88 -15.81
CA GLY A 177 -13.98 11.63 -15.15
C GLY A 177 -14.72 11.32 -13.84
N SER A 178 -14.42 10.14 -13.31
CA SER A 178 -15.08 9.51 -12.18
C SER A 178 -14.29 9.66 -10.88
N ALA A 179 -14.98 10.07 -9.81
CA ALA A 179 -14.40 10.13 -8.47
C ALA A 179 -14.17 8.71 -7.90
N LEU A 180 -15.05 7.76 -8.23
CA LEU A 180 -14.88 6.36 -7.87
C LEU A 180 -13.67 5.71 -8.55
N VAL A 181 -13.41 5.99 -9.84
CA VAL A 181 -12.22 5.51 -10.55
C VAL A 181 -10.93 6.10 -9.96
N SER A 182 -10.98 7.35 -9.48
CA SER A 182 -9.86 7.98 -8.75
C SER A 182 -9.53 7.22 -7.46
N SER A 183 -10.57 6.90 -6.67
CA SER A 183 -10.46 6.10 -5.45
C SER A 183 -9.96 4.68 -5.72
N LEU A 184 -10.41 4.07 -6.83
CA LEU A 184 -9.97 2.75 -7.29
C LEU A 184 -8.48 2.76 -7.69
N ALA A 185 -8.05 3.71 -8.52
CA ALA A 185 -6.67 3.84 -8.96
C ALA A 185 -5.71 4.11 -7.78
N MET A 186 -6.12 4.95 -6.83
CA MET A 186 -5.39 5.19 -5.58
C MET A 186 -5.30 3.92 -4.70
N GLY A 187 -6.36 3.13 -4.63
CA GLY A 187 -6.41 1.89 -3.83
C GLY A 187 -5.63 0.72 -4.44
N LEU A 188 -5.72 0.56 -5.77
CA LEU A 188 -5.13 -0.58 -6.48
C LEU A 188 -3.67 -0.36 -6.91
N LYS A 189 -3.21 0.89 -6.96
CA LYS A 189 -1.83 1.25 -7.33
C LYS A 189 -1.39 0.52 -8.63
N PRO A 190 -2.07 0.73 -9.77
CA PRO A 190 -1.72 0.04 -11.01
C PRO A 190 -0.38 0.54 -11.57
N ARG A 191 0.39 -0.28 -12.31
CA ARG A 191 1.56 0.23 -13.05
C ARG A 191 1.18 0.98 -14.31
N TYR A 192 0.16 0.50 -15.02
CA TYR A 192 -0.45 1.18 -16.15
C TYR A 192 -1.95 1.35 -15.91
N HIS A 193 -2.47 2.55 -16.18
CA HIS A 193 -3.91 2.82 -16.17
C HIS A 193 -4.30 3.39 -17.52
N PHE A 194 -5.14 2.66 -18.26
CA PHE A 194 -5.66 3.06 -19.56
C PHE A 194 -7.12 3.50 -19.46
N ALA A 195 -7.47 4.61 -20.12
CA ALA A 195 -8.83 5.15 -20.20
C ALA A 195 -9.16 5.79 -21.57
N ALA A 196 -10.43 6.13 -21.79
CA ALA A 196 -10.96 6.64 -23.07
C ALA A 196 -12.15 7.61 -22.83
N LEU A 197 -13.17 7.60 -23.70
CA LEU A 197 -14.41 8.40 -23.66
C LEU A 197 -14.24 9.92 -23.90
N GLU A 198 -13.17 10.55 -23.44
CA GLU A 198 -12.90 12.00 -23.61
C GLU A 198 -12.41 12.37 -25.02
N LYS A 199 -12.42 11.42 -25.97
CA LYS A 199 -12.07 11.56 -27.40
C LYS A 199 -10.69 12.10 -27.74
N THR A 200 -9.82 12.28 -26.74
CA THR A 200 -8.49 12.88 -26.88
C THR A 200 -7.38 11.96 -26.37
N TYR A 201 -6.15 12.22 -26.81
CA TYR A 201 -4.96 11.55 -26.26
C TYR A 201 -4.38 12.38 -25.12
N TYR A 202 -4.14 11.73 -23.98
CA TYR A 202 -3.40 12.35 -22.88
C TYR A 202 -2.50 11.32 -22.21
N GLU A 203 -1.19 11.53 -22.32
CA GLU A 203 -0.18 10.77 -21.61
C GLU A 203 0.30 11.63 -20.44
N ARG A 204 -0.04 11.19 -19.23
CA ARG A 204 0.37 11.88 -18.00
C ARG A 204 1.80 11.48 -17.66
N LEU A 205 2.58 12.42 -17.13
CA LEU A 205 3.81 12.09 -16.39
C LEU A 205 3.52 10.98 -15.35
N PRO A 206 4.48 10.09 -15.05
CA PRO A 206 4.27 9.05 -14.05
C PRO A 206 3.98 9.64 -12.66
N TYR A 207 3.19 8.98 -11.83
CA TYR A 207 3.02 9.37 -10.42
C TYR A 207 3.41 8.25 -9.45
N ARG A 208 3.95 8.64 -8.30
CA ARG A 208 4.36 7.71 -7.23
C ARG A 208 3.17 7.17 -6.43
N ASN A 209 3.25 5.91 -6.00
CA ASN A 209 2.22 5.26 -5.16
C ASN A 209 2.57 5.20 -3.66
N HIS A 210 3.58 5.96 -3.23
CA HIS A 210 4.06 6.08 -1.85
C HIS A 210 4.28 7.55 -1.47
N VAL A 211 4.24 7.91 -0.19
CA VAL A 211 4.66 9.22 0.33
C VAL A 211 6.18 9.19 0.51
N VAL A 212 6.89 10.13 -0.12
CA VAL A 212 8.34 10.27 0.04
C VAL A 212 8.67 10.57 1.52
N LEU A 213 9.67 9.86 2.06
CA LEU A 213 10.11 9.91 3.47
C LEU A 213 9.11 9.40 4.54
N GLN A 214 7.84 9.08 4.22
CA GLN A 214 6.87 8.56 5.20
C GLN A 214 6.43 7.12 4.92
N GLU A 215 6.41 6.69 3.66
CA GLU A 215 6.03 5.33 3.26
C GLU A 215 7.19 4.65 2.53
N ASN A 216 7.28 3.32 2.67
CA ASN A 216 8.22 2.53 1.87
C ASN A 216 7.99 2.78 0.38
N ALA A 217 9.10 2.96 -0.34
CA ALA A 217 9.08 3.19 -1.77
C ALA A 217 8.28 2.10 -2.51
N GLN A 218 7.47 2.52 -3.47
CA GLN A 218 6.59 1.69 -4.31
C GLN A 218 6.66 2.16 -5.75
N HIS A 219 6.32 1.29 -6.70
CA HIS A 219 6.32 1.58 -8.13
C HIS A 219 5.47 2.80 -8.50
N ALA A 220 5.82 3.43 -9.62
CA ALA A 220 5.02 4.50 -10.21
C ALA A 220 3.89 3.95 -11.10
N THR A 221 2.80 4.72 -11.23
CA THR A 221 1.75 4.51 -12.23
C THR A 221 1.98 5.39 -13.45
N ARG A 222 1.79 4.84 -14.64
CA ARG A 222 1.66 5.58 -15.91
C ARG A 222 0.18 5.63 -16.30
N PHE A 223 -0.38 6.82 -16.46
CA PHE A 223 -1.75 7.00 -16.95
C PHE A 223 -1.73 7.42 -18.42
N ILE A 224 -2.46 6.70 -19.27
CA ILE A 224 -2.57 6.96 -20.69
C ILE A 224 -4.04 6.92 -21.10
N ALA A 225 -4.56 8.06 -21.53
CA ALA A 225 -5.85 8.16 -22.19
C ALA A 225 -5.70 8.15 -23.71
N LEU A 226 -6.63 7.49 -24.40
CA LEU A 226 -6.57 7.22 -25.84
C LEU A 226 -7.76 7.85 -26.58
N ALA A 227 -7.48 8.44 -27.73
CA ALA A 227 -8.49 9.04 -28.61
C ALA A 227 -9.29 7.99 -29.41
N ASN A 228 -10.29 8.45 -30.17
CA ASN A 228 -11.11 7.58 -31.02
C ASN A 228 -10.32 7.03 -32.23
N VAL A 229 -10.62 5.80 -32.64
CA VAL A 229 -10.18 5.21 -33.90
C VAL A 229 -10.66 6.08 -35.07
N GLY A 230 -9.75 6.39 -35.98
CA GLY A 230 -10.05 7.21 -37.17
C GLY A 230 -10.39 8.67 -36.86
N ASN A 231 -10.02 9.22 -35.71
CA ASN A 231 -10.28 10.63 -35.39
C ASN A 231 -9.61 11.59 -36.42
N PRO A 232 -10.25 12.72 -36.77
CA PRO A 232 -9.80 13.62 -37.84
C PRO A 232 -8.46 14.31 -37.52
N GLU A 233 -8.21 14.59 -36.24
CA GLU A 233 -7.01 15.26 -35.74
C GLU A 233 -5.77 14.36 -35.70
N LYS A 234 -5.92 13.06 -36.01
CA LYS A 234 -4.85 12.04 -35.96
C LYS A 234 -4.21 11.91 -34.56
N LYS A 235 -4.94 12.31 -33.50
CA LYS A 235 -4.60 12.05 -32.08
C LYS A 235 -4.39 10.53 -31.88
N LYS A 236 -3.45 10.14 -31.02
CA LYS A 236 -3.10 8.72 -30.81
C LYS A 236 -4.28 7.96 -30.17
N TYR A 237 -4.80 6.97 -30.89
CA TYR A 237 -5.86 6.07 -30.42
C TYR A 237 -5.34 4.67 -30.02
N LEU A 238 -4.10 4.34 -30.38
CA LEU A 238 -3.50 3.02 -30.17
C LEU A 238 -2.09 3.20 -29.58
N TYR A 239 -1.81 2.52 -28.47
CA TYR A 239 -0.55 2.62 -27.72
C TYR A 239 0.10 1.24 -27.60
N ALA A 240 1.34 1.13 -28.06
CA ALA A 240 2.11 -0.10 -28.04
C ALA A 240 3.13 -0.05 -26.89
N PHE A 241 3.10 -1.04 -26.00
CA PHE A 241 3.99 -1.08 -24.84
C PHE A 241 4.47 -2.48 -24.54
N SER A 242 5.41 -2.59 -23.61
CA SER A 242 5.91 -3.89 -23.13
C SER A 242 5.98 -3.90 -21.61
N ILE A 243 5.60 -5.04 -21.02
CA ILE A 243 5.47 -5.20 -19.58
C ILE A 243 5.98 -6.57 -19.14
N VAL A 244 6.72 -6.58 -18.02
CA VAL A 244 7.00 -7.79 -17.24
C VAL A 244 6.01 -7.79 -16.06
N PRO A 245 5.23 -8.85 -15.83
CA PRO A 245 4.29 -8.93 -14.71
C PRO A 245 4.95 -8.68 -13.35
N MET A 246 4.28 -7.97 -12.44
CA MET A 246 4.79 -7.59 -11.11
C MET A 246 5.26 -8.78 -10.27
N LYS A 247 4.62 -9.96 -10.42
CA LYS A 247 5.00 -11.21 -9.75
C LYS A 247 6.35 -11.77 -10.20
N LEU A 248 6.83 -11.33 -11.37
CA LEU A 248 8.04 -11.83 -12.04
C LEU A 248 9.17 -10.78 -12.06
N MET A 249 8.92 -9.56 -11.57
CA MET A 249 9.92 -8.51 -11.45
C MET A 249 10.70 -8.62 -10.14
N ASP A 250 11.98 -8.26 -10.19
CA ASP A 250 12.77 -8.03 -8.98
C ASP A 250 12.21 -6.83 -8.18
N ALA A 251 12.32 -6.92 -6.86
CA ALA A 251 11.79 -5.91 -5.96
C ALA A 251 12.45 -4.55 -6.18
N ALA A 252 13.78 -4.48 -6.32
CA ALA A 252 14.51 -3.22 -6.50
C ALA A 252 14.19 -2.58 -7.87
N GLU A 253 13.98 -3.38 -8.91
CA GLU A 253 13.56 -2.87 -10.22
C GLU A 253 12.14 -2.30 -10.22
N LEU A 254 11.22 -2.94 -9.50
CA LEU A 254 9.83 -2.49 -9.38
C LEU A 254 9.74 -1.10 -8.71
N VAL A 255 10.64 -0.76 -7.78
CA VAL A 255 10.66 0.54 -7.10
C VAL A 255 11.38 1.66 -7.85
N LYS A 256 12.08 1.38 -8.96
CA LYS A 256 12.80 2.41 -9.73
C LYS A 256 11.82 3.50 -10.18
N GLN A 257 12.04 4.72 -9.73
CA GLN A 257 11.23 5.87 -10.13
C GLN A 257 11.72 6.44 -11.46
N PRO A 258 10.83 6.81 -12.39
CA PRO A 258 11.16 7.68 -13.51
C PRO A 258 11.67 9.06 -13.04
N PRO A 259 12.56 9.73 -13.79
CA PRO A 259 13.11 11.03 -13.39
C PRO A 259 12.06 12.15 -13.34
N ASP A 260 10.96 11.97 -14.07
CA ASP A 260 9.81 12.86 -14.24
C ASP A 260 8.63 12.52 -13.30
N VAL A 261 8.85 11.73 -12.24
CA VAL A 261 7.77 11.24 -11.37
C VAL A 261 7.16 12.34 -10.48
N THR A 262 5.85 12.50 -10.58
CA THR A 262 5.08 13.47 -9.78
C THR A 262 4.56 12.86 -8.48
N GLU A 263 3.98 13.69 -7.61
CA GLU A 263 3.09 13.20 -6.55
C GLU A 263 1.82 12.55 -7.10
N ASN A 264 1.14 11.77 -6.26
CA ASN A 264 -0.10 11.08 -6.62
C ASN A 264 -1.26 12.08 -6.84
N PRO A 265 -1.91 12.10 -8.02
CA PRO A 265 -2.95 13.09 -8.35
C PRO A 265 -4.20 13.03 -7.45
N TYR A 266 -4.47 11.87 -6.84
CA TYR A 266 -5.68 11.62 -6.04
C TYR A 266 -5.47 11.87 -4.54
N ARG A 267 -4.25 12.19 -4.10
CA ARG A 267 -4.02 12.63 -2.72
C ARG A 267 -4.63 14.00 -2.52
N LYS A 268 -5.47 14.14 -1.49
CA LYS A 268 -5.92 15.44 -1.02
C LYS A 268 -4.72 16.25 -0.54
N SER A 269 -4.54 17.46 -1.06
CA SER A 269 -3.78 18.48 -0.35
C SER A 269 -4.41 18.69 1.04
N GLY A 270 -3.59 18.94 2.06
CA GLY A 270 -3.99 18.87 3.48
C GLY A 270 -4.92 19.99 3.98
N GLN A 271 -5.83 20.52 3.16
CA GLN A 271 -6.71 21.64 3.48
C GLN A 271 -8.21 21.26 3.60
N GLU A 272 -8.61 20.02 3.30
CA GLU A 272 -10.01 19.56 3.43
C GLU A 272 -10.31 18.75 4.71
N ALA A 273 -9.49 18.90 5.75
CA ALA A 273 -9.75 18.32 7.08
C ALA A 273 -10.39 19.33 8.06
N SER A 274 -10.72 20.54 7.61
CA SER A 274 -11.13 21.67 8.45
C SER A 274 -12.33 22.44 7.87
N ILE A 275 -13.49 21.79 7.82
CA ILE A 275 -14.80 22.47 7.78
C ILE A 275 -15.59 21.98 8.99
N GLY A 276 -15.51 22.71 10.11
CA GLY A 276 -16.02 22.19 11.37
C GLY A 276 -15.92 23.05 12.64
N LYS A 277 -15.61 24.36 12.56
CA LYS A 277 -16.00 25.47 13.48
C LYS A 277 -15.09 26.70 13.32
N GLN A 278 -15.69 27.89 13.34
CA GLN A 278 -15.04 29.22 13.52
C GLN A 278 -14.66 29.37 15.02
N ILE A 279 -13.81 30.28 15.54
CA ILE A 279 -13.49 31.70 15.23
C ILE A 279 -11.97 31.99 15.62
N PRO A 280 -11.45 33.24 15.72
CA PRO A 280 -10.50 33.88 14.78
C PRO A 280 -8.98 33.85 15.16
N ALA A 281 -8.15 34.35 14.23
CA ALA A 281 -6.69 34.59 14.35
C ALA A 281 -6.36 35.90 15.15
N PRO A 282 -5.09 36.30 15.46
CA PRO A 282 -3.88 36.38 14.60
C PRO A 282 -2.63 35.69 15.25
N VAL A 283 -1.35 35.75 14.81
CA VAL A 283 -0.54 36.70 14.00
C VAL A 283 0.50 35.94 13.13
N GLU A 284 1.07 36.64 12.16
CA GLU A 284 2.13 36.23 11.22
C GLU A 284 3.47 35.84 11.87
N GLU A 285 4.24 34.94 11.22
CA GLU A 285 5.61 35.16 10.72
C GLU A 285 6.04 33.92 9.91
N SER A 286 6.36 34.06 8.62
CA SER A 286 7.68 34.41 8.04
C SER A 286 8.53 33.17 7.71
N ALA A 287 9.07 33.15 6.49
CA ALA A 287 9.73 31.97 5.92
C ALA A 287 11.26 32.07 5.97
N CYS A 288 11.91 31.00 6.42
CA CYS A 288 13.35 30.74 6.26
C CYS A 288 13.47 29.27 5.82
N GLN A 289 13.68 28.91 4.55
CA GLN A 289 14.96 29.01 3.82
C GLN A 289 16.17 28.58 4.66
N PHE A 290 16.54 27.30 4.57
CA PHE A 290 17.83 26.81 5.06
C PHE A 290 18.90 26.97 3.97
N PHE A 291 19.76 27.97 4.16
CA PHE A 291 21.06 28.03 3.48
C PHE A 291 22.04 27.13 4.25
N PHE A 292 22.69 26.19 3.56
CA PHE A 292 23.85 25.49 4.09
C PHE A 292 25.10 26.23 3.63
N ASP A 293 25.90 26.73 4.57
CA ASP A 293 27.26 27.19 4.28
C ASP A 293 28.27 26.41 5.13
N LEU A 294 29.45 26.18 4.56
CA LEU A 294 30.51 25.34 5.08
C LEU A 294 31.62 26.24 5.64
N ASN A 295 32.13 25.95 6.84
CA ASN A 295 33.58 25.69 7.04
C ASN A 295 34.00 25.42 8.50
N GLU A 296 34.79 24.33 8.65
CA GLU A 296 35.96 24.21 9.54
C GLU A 296 35.78 24.31 11.09
N LYS A 297 36.60 23.77 12.02
CA LYS A 297 37.89 23.01 12.09
C LYS A 297 37.95 22.39 13.54
N GLN A 298 38.75 21.40 13.98
CA GLN A 298 39.78 20.51 13.41
C GLN A 298 40.11 19.35 14.39
N GLY A 299 40.49 18.15 13.92
CA GLY A 299 41.34 17.20 14.68
C GLY A 299 40.71 15.84 15.05
N ARG A 300 41.47 14.73 15.15
CA ARG A 300 42.92 14.48 14.92
C ARG A 300 43.13 13.02 14.46
N LYS A 301 44.12 12.78 13.59
CA LYS A 301 44.60 11.43 13.23
C LYS A 301 45.53 10.85 14.31
N ARG A 302 45.57 9.51 14.42
CA ARG A 302 46.77 8.74 14.78
C ARG A 302 46.85 7.46 13.94
N SER A 303 48.05 6.99 13.65
CA SER A 303 48.34 5.87 12.75
C SER A 303 49.56 5.05 13.21
N SER A 304 49.51 3.74 13.05
CA SER A 304 50.66 2.82 12.91
C SER A 304 50.10 1.42 12.53
N THR A 305 50.12 1.00 11.26
CA THR A 305 51.15 0.15 10.60
C THR A 305 51.34 -1.25 11.20
N GLY A 306 51.13 -2.34 10.42
CA GLY A 306 51.79 -3.62 10.70
C GLY A 306 51.22 -4.98 10.22
N ARG A 307 51.26 -5.26 8.90
CA ARG A 307 51.49 -6.59 8.25
C ARG A 307 50.50 -7.77 8.38
N ASP A 308 50.60 -8.63 7.35
CA ASP A 308 49.78 -9.80 7.01
C ASP A 308 50.03 -11.08 7.84
N SER A 309 48.98 -11.92 7.95
CA SER A 309 49.09 -13.39 7.97
C SER A 309 47.75 -14.06 7.61
N LYS A 310 47.78 -15.23 6.95
CA LYS A 310 46.60 -16.03 6.55
C LYS A 310 46.49 -17.32 7.38
N SER A 311 45.30 -17.68 7.87
CA SER A 311 44.82 -19.05 8.18
C SER A 311 43.39 -19.00 8.80
N PRO A 312 42.60 -20.10 8.90
CA PRO A 312 41.18 -20.02 8.52
C PRO A 312 40.10 -20.40 9.57
N HIS A 313 38.95 -19.71 9.48
CA HIS A 313 37.61 -20.03 10.05
C HIS A 313 37.47 -20.08 11.60
N PRO A 314 36.37 -19.52 12.16
CA PRO A 314 35.03 -20.13 12.09
C PRO A 314 33.93 -19.23 11.48
N LYS A 315 32.74 -19.81 11.25
CA LYS A 315 31.56 -19.09 10.73
C LYS A 315 30.96 -18.20 11.83
N GLN A 316 30.85 -16.89 11.58
CA GLN A 316 30.11 -15.98 12.46
C GLN A 316 28.60 -16.30 12.47
N PRO A 317 27.88 -16.04 13.57
CA PRO A 317 26.42 -16.08 13.58
C PRO A 317 25.84 -15.14 12.53
N ARG A 318 24.79 -15.56 11.83
CA ARG A 318 24.09 -14.69 10.88
C ARG A 318 23.50 -13.50 11.65
N LYS A 319 23.90 -12.29 11.28
CA LYS A 319 23.28 -11.06 11.79
C LYS A 319 21.75 -11.12 11.56
N PRO A 320 20.91 -10.68 12.52
CA PRO A 320 19.47 -10.59 12.31
C PRO A 320 19.15 -9.76 11.06
N PRO A 321 18.08 -10.09 10.30
CA PRO A 321 17.71 -9.35 9.10
C PRO A 321 17.39 -7.90 9.48
N GLN A 322 18.07 -6.94 8.83
CA GLN A 322 17.89 -5.52 9.16
C GLN A 322 16.53 -4.96 8.68
N PRO A 323 15.98 -3.96 9.38
CA PRO A 323 14.73 -3.30 9.03
C PRO A 323 14.69 -2.74 7.59
N PRO A 324 13.55 -2.82 6.89
CA PRO A 324 13.33 -2.12 5.62
C PRO A 324 12.96 -0.62 5.79
N GLY A 325 13.22 -0.02 6.96
CA GLY A 325 12.89 1.36 7.31
C GLY A 325 13.25 1.70 8.77
N PRO A 326 13.12 2.96 9.21
CA PRO A 326 13.49 3.37 10.56
C PRO A 326 12.55 2.78 11.62
N CYS A 327 13.00 1.66 12.21
CA CYS A 327 12.31 0.98 13.29
C CYS A 327 12.65 1.67 14.63
N TRP A 328 11.66 2.30 15.25
CA TRP A 328 11.79 2.99 16.55
C TRP A 328 12.04 2.05 17.74
N PHE A 329 11.88 0.75 17.56
CA PHE A 329 12.17 -0.30 18.56
C PHE A 329 13.39 -1.15 18.20
N CYS A 330 14.24 -0.68 17.29
CA CYS A 330 15.41 -1.43 16.85
C CYS A 330 16.68 -0.75 17.32
N LEU A 331 17.44 -1.43 18.19
CA LEU A 331 18.71 -0.94 18.73
C LEU A 331 19.75 -0.55 17.66
N ALA A 332 19.63 -1.13 16.45
CA ALA A 332 20.45 -0.81 15.29
C ALA A 332 19.99 0.44 14.49
N SER A 333 18.81 1.00 14.78
CA SER A 333 18.32 2.23 14.17
C SER A 333 19.05 3.45 14.73
N PRO A 334 19.36 4.49 13.93
CA PRO A 334 19.87 5.76 14.46
C PRO A 334 18.77 6.57 15.18
N GLU A 335 17.49 6.27 14.94
CA GLU A 335 16.32 6.97 15.51
C GLU A 335 15.80 6.37 16.83
N VAL A 336 16.44 5.30 17.35
CA VAL A 336 16.02 4.68 18.61
C VAL A 336 16.47 5.51 19.82
N GLU A 337 15.56 5.72 20.77
CA GLU A 337 15.79 6.47 22.00
C GLU A 337 16.60 5.64 23.00
N LYS A 338 17.91 5.51 22.73
CA LYS A 338 18.84 4.61 23.46
C LYS A 338 18.91 4.88 24.96
N HIS A 339 18.57 6.10 25.39
CA HIS A 339 18.56 6.47 26.81
C HIS A 339 17.41 5.84 27.61
N LEU A 340 16.38 5.32 26.94
CA LEU A 340 15.27 4.61 27.58
C LEU A 340 15.55 3.11 27.79
N VAL A 341 16.65 2.57 27.25
CA VAL A 341 17.00 1.15 27.38
C VAL A 341 17.49 0.87 28.81
N VAL A 342 16.86 -0.07 29.48
CA VAL A 342 17.17 -0.47 30.87
C VAL A 342 18.16 -1.62 30.90
N ASN A 343 17.89 -2.67 30.14
CA ASN A 343 18.65 -3.92 30.14
C ASN A 343 18.60 -4.58 28.75
N ILE A 344 19.62 -5.35 28.37
CA ILE A 344 19.73 -6.02 27.07
C ILE A 344 20.16 -7.48 27.29
N GLY A 345 19.28 -8.43 26.97
CA GLY A 345 19.56 -9.86 26.94
C GLY A 345 20.00 -10.36 25.57
N THR A 346 19.88 -11.66 25.34
CA THR A 346 20.40 -12.37 24.16
C THR A 346 19.50 -12.24 22.94
N HIS A 347 18.17 -12.21 23.14
CA HIS A 347 17.16 -12.10 22.08
C HIS A 347 16.12 -10.99 22.33
N CYS A 348 16.01 -10.49 23.56
CA CYS A 348 15.12 -9.43 24.01
C CYS A 348 15.87 -8.35 24.78
N TYR A 349 15.27 -7.17 24.90
CA TYR A 349 15.74 -6.08 25.74
C TYR A 349 14.57 -5.41 26.45
N LEU A 350 14.86 -4.75 27.58
CA LEU A 350 13.91 -4.03 28.41
C LEU A 350 14.11 -2.52 28.24
N ALA A 351 13.04 -1.75 28.07
CA ALA A 351 13.10 -0.30 27.97
C ALA A 351 11.92 0.38 28.69
N LEU A 352 12.09 1.64 29.14
CA LEU A 352 10.99 2.48 29.60
C LEU A 352 10.10 2.90 28.42
N ALA A 353 8.79 2.96 28.67
CA ALA A 353 7.82 3.45 27.69
C ALA A 353 7.82 4.98 27.64
N LYS A 354 8.14 5.55 26.47
CA LYS A 354 7.99 6.98 26.19
C LYS A 354 6.53 7.42 26.39
N GLY A 355 6.28 8.30 27.36
CA GLY A 355 4.92 8.65 27.80
C GLY A 355 4.22 7.54 28.59
N GLY A 356 4.91 6.95 29.59
CA GLY A 356 4.38 5.87 30.43
C GLY A 356 3.07 6.20 31.18
N LEU A 357 2.28 5.16 31.50
CA LEU A 357 1.13 5.29 32.41
C LEU A 357 1.60 5.67 33.82
N SER A 358 2.62 4.95 34.29
CA SER A 358 3.36 5.18 35.52
C SER A 358 4.85 5.32 35.20
N ASP A 359 5.61 5.83 36.16
CA ASP A 359 7.05 6.05 36.08
C ASP A 359 7.84 4.74 35.88
N ASP A 360 7.23 3.60 36.24
CA ASP A 360 7.78 2.24 36.07
C ASP A 360 7.18 1.50 34.85
N HIS A 361 6.55 2.19 33.90
CA HIS A 361 5.93 1.53 32.73
C HIS A 361 7.01 1.04 31.74
N VAL A 362 7.26 -0.28 31.73
CA VAL A 362 8.30 -0.93 30.92
C VAL A 362 7.75 -1.69 29.71
N LEU A 363 8.60 -1.83 28.69
CA LEU A 363 8.37 -2.61 27.46
C LEU A 363 9.42 -3.72 27.37
N ILE A 364 8.97 -4.97 27.17
CA ILE A 364 9.83 -6.09 26.76
C ILE A 364 9.80 -6.12 25.23
N LEU A 365 10.97 -6.03 24.59
CA LEU A 365 11.08 -5.87 23.14
C LEU A 365 12.07 -6.91 22.56
N PRO A 366 11.64 -7.79 21.65
CA PRO A 366 12.57 -8.63 20.90
C PRO A 366 13.54 -7.80 20.04
N ILE A 367 14.80 -8.24 19.98
CA ILE A 367 15.85 -7.66 19.14
C ILE A 367 15.58 -7.98 17.65
N GLY A 368 14.91 -9.11 17.37
CA GLY A 368 14.42 -9.48 16.04
C GLY A 368 13.03 -8.91 15.74
N HIS A 369 12.72 -8.76 14.45
CA HIS A 369 11.40 -8.35 13.98
C HIS A 369 10.40 -9.52 13.98
N TYR A 370 9.47 -9.51 14.95
CA TYR A 370 8.35 -10.46 15.04
C TYR A 370 7.02 -9.70 15.16
N GLN A 371 5.95 -10.16 14.50
CA GLN A 371 4.66 -9.44 14.52
C GLN A 371 3.84 -9.75 15.79
N SER A 372 4.11 -10.88 16.45
CA SER A 372 3.45 -11.27 17.71
C SER A 372 4.23 -12.32 18.48
N VAL A 373 3.86 -12.53 19.74
CA VAL A 373 4.43 -13.59 20.61
C VAL A 373 4.24 -14.99 20.01
N VAL A 374 3.23 -15.20 19.15
CA VAL A 374 2.97 -16.48 18.46
C VAL A 374 3.99 -16.77 17.34
N GLU A 375 4.74 -15.77 16.88
CA GLU A 375 5.77 -15.92 15.83
C GLU A 375 7.20 -16.06 16.39
N LEU A 376 7.36 -16.03 17.72
CA LEU A 376 8.65 -16.18 18.39
C LEU A 376 9.14 -17.63 18.33
N SER A 377 10.46 -17.81 18.21
CA SER A 377 11.08 -19.13 18.41
C SER A 377 11.15 -19.48 19.90
N ALA A 378 11.34 -20.76 20.23
CA ALA A 378 11.29 -21.24 21.60
C ALA A 378 12.27 -20.51 22.54
N GLU A 379 13.46 -20.17 22.03
CA GLU A 379 14.52 -19.46 22.74
C GLU A 379 14.09 -18.04 23.12
N VAL A 380 13.39 -17.34 22.22
CA VAL A 380 12.88 -15.97 22.49
C VAL A 380 11.66 -16.00 23.42
N VAL A 381 10.81 -17.03 23.31
CA VAL A 381 9.69 -17.23 24.25
C VAL A 381 10.21 -17.47 25.67
N GLU A 382 11.24 -18.30 25.84
CA GLU A 382 11.85 -18.57 27.14
C GLU A 382 12.39 -17.29 27.80
N GLU A 383 13.10 -16.45 27.03
CA GLU A 383 13.64 -15.19 27.54
C GLU A 383 12.54 -14.17 27.86
N VAL A 384 11.48 -14.06 27.05
CA VAL A 384 10.31 -13.23 27.38
C VAL A 384 9.65 -13.66 28.68
N GLU A 385 9.51 -14.97 28.93
CA GLU A 385 8.94 -15.45 30.20
C GLU A 385 9.90 -15.25 31.39
N LYS A 386 11.23 -15.33 31.20
CA LYS A 386 12.23 -14.92 32.22
C LYS A 386 12.09 -13.45 32.59
N TYR A 387 11.94 -12.54 31.61
CA TYR A 387 11.65 -11.13 31.87
C TYR A 387 10.32 -10.92 32.63
N LYS A 388 9.23 -11.58 32.21
CA LYS A 388 7.93 -11.50 32.92
C LYS A 388 8.02 -11.98 34.37
N ALA A 389 8.64 -13.14 34.62
CA ALA A 389 8.81 -13.67 35.97
C ALA A 389 9.62 -12.74 36.87
N THR A 390 10.70 -12.17 36.31
CA THR A 390 11.57 -11.21 36.99
C THR A 390 10.85 -9.92 37.32
N LEU A 391 10.12 -9.32 36.37
CA LEU A 391 9.33 -8.12 36.58
C LEU A 391 8.21 -8.33 37.62
N ARG A 392 7.54 -9.48 37.62
CA ARG A 392 6.57 -9.83 38.69
C ARG A 392 7.21 -9.81 40.07
N ARG A 393 8.39 -10.41 40.22
CA ARG A 393 9.15 -10.43 41.48
C ARG A 393 9.58 -9.03 41.92
N PHE A 394 10.07 -8.21 40.99
CA PHE A 394 10.44 -6.81 41.21
C PHE A 394 9.25 -5.94 41.64
N PHE A 395 8.13 -5.98 40.92
CA PHE A 395 6.96 -5.18 41.29
C PHE A 395 6.35 -5.65 42.62
N LYS A 396 6.31 -6.97 42.87
CA LYS A 396 5.82 -7.54 44.14
C LYS A 396 6.67 -7.10 45.34
N SER A 397 8.00 -7.00 45.21
CA SER A 397 8.85 -6.50 46.31
C SER A 397 8.59 -5.04 46.65
N ARG A 398 8.07 -4.26 45.69
CA ARG A 398 7.67 -2.85 45.84
C ARG A 398 6.20 -2.66 46.25
N GLY A 399 5.49 -3.74 46.59
CA GLY A 399 4.05 -3.70 46.90
C GLY A 399 3.15 -3.38 45.71
N LYS A 400 3.67 -3.47 44.47
CA LYS A 400 2.94 -3.19 43.23
C LYS A 400 2.49 -4.49 42.55
N ARG A 401 1.43 -4.39 41.74
CA ARG A 401 0.91 -5.49 40.90
C ARG A 401 1.36 -5.25 39.46
N CYS A 402 1.76 -6.31 38.75
CA CYS A 402 2.18 -6.24 37.36
C CYS A 402 1.05 -6.72 36.44
N VAL A 403 0.75 -5.96 35.39
CA VAL A 403 -0.22 -6.32 34.35
C VAL A 403 0.49 -6.27 33.01
N VAL A 404 0.48 -7.37 32.26
CA VAL A 404 1.12 -7.48 30.95
C VAL A 404 0.03 -7.62 29.88
N PHE A 405 0.17 -6.90 28.76
CA PHE A 405 -0.76 -7.00 27.64
C PHE A 405 -0.06 -6.96 26.28
N GLU A 406 -0.58 -7.71 25.31
CA GLU A 406 -0.16 -7.69 23.91
C GLU A 406 -1.35 -7.32 23.01
N ARG A 407 -1.08 -6.66 21.87
CA ARG A 407 -2.09 -6.29 20.87
C ARG A 407 -1.61 -6.59 19.45
N ASN A 408 -2.00 -7.74 18.90
CA ASN A 408 -1.73 -8.12 17.51
C ASN A 408 -2.94 -7.72 16.61
N TYR A 409 -2.72 -6.94 15.53
CA TYR A 409 -3.81 -6.32 14.77
C TYR A 409 -3.55 -6.18 13.25
N LYS A 410 -4.34 -6.89 12.43
CA LYS A 410 -4.66 -6.62 11.01
C LYS A 410 -6.08 -7.17 10.70
N SER A 411 -7.00 -6.42 10.07
CA SER A 411 -8.37 -6.90 9.77
C SER A 411 -9.17 -6.02 8.80
N HIS A 412 -9.99 -6.63 7.92
CA HIS A 412 -11.18 -6.01 7.30
C HIS A 412 -12.30 -7.05 6.90
N HIS A 413 -12.99 -7.69 7.88
CA HIS A 413 -14.26 -8.50 7.74
C HIS A 413 -14.17 -9.87 7.01
N LEU A 414 -15.06 -10.87 7.16
CA LEU A 414 -15.94 -11.39 8.25
C LEU A 414 -16.12 -12.90 7.97
N GLN A 415 -15.92 -13.80 8.95
CA GLN A 415 -16.45 -15.18 8.88
C GLN A 415 -16.52 -15.89 10.25
N LEU A 416 -17.23 -17.03 10.30
CA LEU A 416 -17.51 -17.86 11.48
C LEU A 416 -16.27 -18.65 11.98
N GLN A 417 -16.35 -19.22 13.19
CA GLN A 417 -15.17 -19.49 14.02
C GLN A 417 -14.57 -20.89 13.92
N ILE A 418 -13.26 -20.95 13.66
CA ILE A 418 -12.29 -21.92 14.23
C ILE A 418 -11.04 -21.10 14.62
N ALA A 419 -10.36 -21.43 15.72
CA ALA A 419 -9.17 -20.69 16.18
C ALA A 419 -7.89 -21.30 15.59
N GLN A 420 -7.18 -20.52 14.79
CA GLN A 420 -5.85 -20.85 14.24
C GLN A 420 -4.86 -19.69 14.47
N PRO A 421 -3.54 -19.94 14.43
CA PRO A 421 -2.52 -18.89 14.53
C PRO A 421 -2.72 -17.74 13.53
N GLY A 422 -2.42 -16.51 13.96
CA GLY A 422 -2.52 -15.30 13.12
C GLY A 422 -3.82 -14.49 13.26
N ALA A 423 -4.76 -14.90 14.12
CA ALA A 423 -5.95 -14.09 14.43
C ALA A 423 -5.60 -12.87 15.31
N ALA A 424 -6.21 -11.71 15.05
CA ALA A 424 -6.03 -10.51 15.87
C ALA A 424 -6.63 -10.69 17.28
N TYR A 425 -5.83 -10.41 18.32
CA TYR A 425 -6.24 -10.54 19.71
C TYR A 425 -5.70 -9.41 20.58
N PHE A 426 -6.41 -9.16 21.67
CA PHE A 426 -5.94 -8.50 22.86
C PHE A 426 -5.93 -9.56 23.97
N TYR A 427 -4.83 -9.71 24.69
CA TYR A 427 -4.84 -10.46 25.95
C TYR A 427 -4.24 -9.63 27.07
N VAL A 428 -4.73 -9.91 28.27
CA VAL A 428 -4.20 -9.38 29.52
C VAL A 428 -3.76 -10.57 30.37
N GLU A 429 -2.55 -10.50 30.90
CA GLU A 429 -1.99 -11.45 31.85
C GLU A 429 -1.82 -10.75 33.19
N LEU A 430 -2.55 -11.26 34.19
CA LEU A 430 -2.52 -10.76 35.56
C LEU A 430 -1.29 -11.30 36.30
N ASP A 431 -0.97 -10.71 37.45
CA ASP A 431 0.11 -11.19 38.32
C ASP A 431 -0.18 -12.56 38.97
N THR A 432 -1.46 -12.98 38.98
CA THR A 432 -1.90 -14.34 39.33
C THR A 432 -1.49 -15.39 38.29
N GLY A 433 -1.03 -14.96 37.10
CA GLY A 433 -0.76 -15.84 35.95
C GLY A 433 -1.99 -16.13 35.09
N GLU A 434 -3.18 -15.64 35.48
CA GLU A 434 -4.40 -15.76 34.70
C GLU A 434 -4.32 -14.95 33.40
N LYS A 435 -4.68 -15.58 32.28
CA LYS A 435 -4.65 -15.00 30.94
C LYS A 435 -6.07 -14.77 30.42
N LEU A 436 -6.50 -13.52 30.38
CA LEU A 436 -7.78 -13.09 29.83
C LEU A 436 -7.61 -12.80 28.34
N PHE A 437 -8.29 -13.57 27.48
CA PHE A 437 -8.18 -13.47 26.03
C PHE A 437 -9.44 -12.84 25.40
N HIS A 438 -9.24 -11.82 24.56
CA HIS A 438 -10.31 -11.22 23.74
C HIS A 438 -9.92 -11.17 22.26
N ARG A 439 -10.65 -11.91 21.42
CA ARG A 439 -10.46 -11.90 19.96
C ARG A 439 -11.00 -10.60 19.36
N ILE A 440 -10.13 -9.78 18.77
CA ILE A 440 -10.49 -8.48 18.18
C ILE A 440 -11.30 -8.70 16.89
N LYS A 441 -12.55 -8.24 16.86
CA LYS A 441 -13.46 -8.44 15.70
C LYS A 441 -13.43 -7.27 14.71
N LYS A 442 -13.66 -6.03 15.18
CA LYS A 442 -13.59 -4.76 14.43
C LYS A 442 -13.59 -3.58 15.42
N ASN A 443 -13.12 -2.40 14.98
CA ASN A 443 -13.17 -1.12 15.72
C ASN A 443 -12.76 -1.21 17.21
N PHE A 444 -11.69 -1.94 17.50
CA PHE A 444 -11.13 -2.01 18.85
C PHE A 444 -10.24 -0.79 19.10
N PRO A 445 -10.44 0.00 20.18
CA PRO A 445 -9.61 1.17 20.44
C PRO A 445 -8.13 0.78 20.55
N LEU A 446 -7.26 1.49 19.82
CA LEU A 446 -5.83 1.18 19.87
C LEU A 446 -5.26 1.39 21.28
N GLN A 447 -5.82 2.34 22.04
CA GLN A 447 -5.44 2.59 23.43
C GLN A 447 -6.27 1.78 24.43
N PHE A 448 -7.12 0.82 24.05
CA PHE A 448 -8.06 0.15 24.97
C PHE A 448 -7.43 -0.34 26.29
N GLY A 449 -6.29 -1.05 26.24
CA GLY A 449 -5.60 -1.48 27.45
C GLY A 449 -5.10 -0.32 28.33
N ARG A 450 -4.69 0.79 27.70
CA ARG A 450 -4.24 2.03 28.35
C ARG A 450 -5.41 2.84 28.91
N GLU A 451 -6.52 2.92 28.18
CA GLU A 451 -7.80 3.54 28.59
C GLU A 451 -8.40 2.83 29.81
N VAL A 452 -8.43 1.49 29.80
CA VAL A 452 -8.91 0.67 30.92
C VAL A 452 -8.03 0.90 32.16
N LEU A 453 -6.70 0.80 32.03
CA LEU A 453 -5.79 1.06 33.15
C LEU A 453 -5.86 2.51 33.65
N ALA A 454 -5.99 3.50 32.76
CA ALA A 454 -6.06 4.91 33.12
C ALA A 454 -7.40 5.33 33.76
N SER A 455 -8.44 4.48 33.67
CA SER A 455 -9.77 4.77 34.20
C SER A 455 -9.79 5.02 35.71
N GLU A 456 -10.81 5.76 36.15
CA GLU A 456 -11.07 6.09 37.56
C GLU A 456 -11.14 4.86 38.47
N ALA A 457 -11.57 3.72 37.94
CA ALA A 457 -11.71 2.46 38.66
C ALA A 457 -10.39 1.69 38.90
N ILE A 458 -9.28 2.04 38.22
CA ILE A 458 -8.01 1.30 38.31
C ILE A 458 -6.85 2.20 38.78
N LEU A 459 -6.39 3.13 37.95
CA LEU A 459 -5.27 4.03 38.30
C LEU A 459 -5.70 5.49 38.53
N ASN A 460 -6.94 5.85 38.19
CA ASN A 460 -7.50 7.20 38.35
C ASN A 460 -6.64 8.32 37.74
N ILE A 461 -6.25 8.13 36.48
CA ILE A 461 -5.39 9.05 35.70
C ILE A 461 -5.94 9.23 34.27
N PRO A 462 -7.22 9.64 34.08
CA PRO A 462 -7.86 9.66 32.76
C PRO A 462 -7.13 10.54 31.72
N GLY A 463 -6.44 11.60 32.16
CA GLY A 463 -5.58 12.43 31.30
C GLY A 463 -4.33 11.71 30.75
N LYS A 464 -3.95 10.56 31.31
CA LYS A 464 -2.91 9.67 30.79
C LYS A 464 -3.47 8.54 29.90
N SER A 465 -4.59 8.77 29.21
CA SER A 465 -5.17 7.82 28.24
C SER A 465 -4.53 7.92 26.83
N ASP A 466 -4.34 9.13 26.28
CA ASP A 466 -3.48 9.35 25.09
C ASP A 466 -2.02 9.55 25.50
N TRP A 467 -1.08 8.89 24.83
CA TRP A 467 0.34 8.90 25.19
C TRP A 467 1.04 10.16 24.66
N ARG A 468 0.49 10.76 23.61
CA ARG A 468 1.02 12.01 23.04
C ARG A 468 0.91 13.19 24.00
N GLN A 469 -0.01 13.11 24.96
CA GLN A 469 -0.24 14.11 26.01
C GLN A 469 0.60 13.84 27.27
N CYS A 470 1.42 12.78 27.29
CA CYS A 470 2.27 12.37 28.43
C CYS A 470 3.77 12.64 28.18
N GLN A 471 4.11 13.57 27.29
CA GLN A 471 5.50 13.91 26.99
C GLN A 471 6.13 14.68 28.18
N ILE A 472 7.37 14.33 28.51
CA ILE A 472 8.21 14.98 29.53
C ILE A 472 9.56 15.33 28.90
N SER A 473 10.44 16.05 29.62
CA SER A 473 11.75 16.40 29.07
C SER A 473 12.64 15.16 28.88
N LYS A 474 13.64 15.26 28.00
CA LYS A 474 14.59 14.15 27.79
C LYS A 474 15.44 13.93 29.05
N GLU A 475 15.73 14.99 29.77
CA GLU A 475 16.47 15.00 31.04
C GLU A 475 15.69 14.25 32.14
N ASP A 476 14.36 14.41 32.17
CA ASP A 476 13.48 13.63 33.07
C ASP A 476 13.42 12.15 32.65
N GLU A 477 13.31 11.86 31.35
CA GLU A 477 13.38 10.49 30.81
C GLU A 477 14.68 9.78 31.18
N GLU A 478 15.83 10.45 31.02
CA GLU A 478 17.15 9.93 31.43
C GLU A 478 17.23 9.70 32.94
N THR A 479 16.63 10.58 33.74
CA THR A 479 16.62 10.46 35.21
C THR A 479 15.78 9.27 35.66
N LEU A 480 14.60 9.07 35.05
CA LEU A 480 13.74 7.91 35.28
C LEU A 480 14.42 6.60 34.85
N ALA A 481 15.06 6.58 33.68
CA ALA A 481 15.77 5.40 33.17
C ALA A 481 16.90 4.96 34.11
N ARG A 482 17.77 5.89 34.53
CA ARG A 482 18.87 5.61 35.48
C ARG A 482 18.36 5.14 36.84
N ARG A 483 17.27 5.73 37.33
CA ARG A 483 16.62 5.29 38.57
C ARG A 483 16.11 3.86 38.44
N PHE A 484 15.37 3.56 37.37
CA PHE A 484 14.82 2.23 37.13
C PHE A 484 15.92 1.17 36.94
N GLN A 485 16.99 1.49 36.21
CA GLN A 485 18.17 0.62 36.05
C GLN A 485 18.75 0.21 37.42
N LYS A 486 19.11 1.18 38.27
CA LYS A 486 19.63 0.94 39.63
C LYS A 486 18.64 0.17 40.51
N ASP A 487 17.36 0.46 40.35
CA ASP A 487 16.28 -0.21 41.08
C ASP A 487 16.09 -1.68 40.65
N PHE A 488 16.34 -1.99 39.37
CA PHE A 488 16.17 -3.31 38.76
C PHE A 488 17.43 -4.18 38.84
N GLU A 489 18.62 -3.59 38.98
CA GLU A 489 19.94 -4.25 39.08
C GLU A 489 19.97 -5.53 39.95
N PRO A 490 19.38 -5.59 41.17
CA PRO A 490 19.37 -6.81 41.99
C PRO A 490 18.49 -7.96 41.46
N TYR A 491 17.78 -7.74 40.35
CA TYR A 491 16.88 -8.68 39.69
C TYR A 491 17.34 -9.01 38.27
N ASP A 492 18.41 -8.36 37.78
CA ASP A 492 18.87 -8.46 36.41
C ASP A 492 19.57 -9.80 36.14
N PHE A 493 18.85 -10.72 35.49
CA PHE A 493 19.34 -12.06 35.20
C PHE A 493 20.32 -12.11 34.02
N THR A 494 20.53 -11.02 33.27
CA THR A 494 21.46 -11.01 32.13
C THR A 494 22.91 -10.68 32.53
N LEU A 495 23.17 -10.61 33.84
CA LEU A 495 24.50 -10.37 34.41
C LEU A 495 25.18 -11.67 34.91
N ASP A 496 24.44 -12.79 34.93
CA ASP A 496 24.86 -14.09 35.47
C ASP A 496 25.23 -15.14 34.37
N ASP A 497 25.21 -14.75 33.08
CA ASP A 497 25.54 -15.59 31.90
C ASP A 497 26.87 -15.18 31.20
#